data_AF-A0A497MWJ3-F1
#
_entry.id   AF-A0A497MWJ3-F1
#
_cell.length_a   1.000
_cell.length_b   1.000
_cell.length_c   1.000
_cell.angle_alpha   90.00
_cell.angle_beta   90.00
_cell.angle_gamma   90.00
#
_symmetry.space_group_name_H-M   'P 1'
#
loop_
_entity.id
_entity.type
_entity.pdbx_description
1 polymer ?
#
loop_
_entity_poly.entity_id
_entity_poly.type
_entity_poly.pdbx_seq_one_letter_code
_entity_poly.pdbx_strand_id
1 'polypeptide(L)'
;MEEEVRSFIREYVESYGVERGIGWRKPLIAFADASDPLFLKLRKVASPKHMLPSQLLADAKTVISYFIPFREEIVLSNAGGGREASREWALAYIETNRLLEDLGEALARWLETLGFKAVPLPPTHNFDEERLVSEWSHKHVAYIAGLG
;
A
#
# COMPACT_ATOMS: atom_id res chain seq x y z
N MET A 1 13.22 14.40 -3.52
CA MET A 1 12.65 13.08 -3.84
C MET A 1 11.79 12.48 -2.74
N GLU A 2 12.30 12.03 -1.59
CA GLU A 2 11.41 11.42 -0.56
C GLU A 2 10.27 12.35 -0.11
N GLU A 3 10.56 13.61 0.18
CA GLU A 3 9.51 14.56 0.59
C GLU A 3 8.55 14.88 -0.56
N GLU A 4 9.00 14.89 -1.81
CA GLU A 4 8.13 15.09 -2.97
C GLU A 4 7.14 13.93 -3.11
N VAL A 5 7.60 12.68 -2.95
CA VAL A 5 6.72 11.50 -2.92
C VAL A 5 5.73 11.59 -1.75
N ARG A 6 6.19 12.01 -0.57
CA ARG A 6 5.32 12.20 0.61
C ARG A 6 4.26 13.27 0.36
N SER A 7 4.63 14.39 -0.26
CA SER A 7 3.70 15.47 -0.61
C SER A 7 2.68 14.99 -1.63
N PHE A 8 3.15 14.37 -2.73
CA PHE A 8 2.30 13.81 -3.77
C PHE A 8 1.23 12.87 -3.19
N ILE A 9 1.63 11.90 -2.36
CA ILE A 9 0.70 10.93 -1.75
C ILE A 9 -0.32 11.65 -0.87
N ARG A 10 0.11 12.61 -0.04
CA ARG A 10 -0.78 13.34 0.86
C ARG A 10 -1.80 14.18 0.09
N GLU A 11 -1.34 14.95 -0.89
CA GLU A 11 -2.17 15.81 -1.74
C GLU A 11 -3.17 15.01 -2.57
N TYR A 12 -2.73 13.85 -3.10
CA TYR A 12 -3.61 12.96 -3.84
C TYR A 12 -4.73 12.40 -2.95
N VAL A 13 -4.39 11.90 -1.76
CA VAL A 13 -5.38 11.37 -0.80
C VAL A 13 -6.37 12.45 -0.36
N GLU A 14 -5.88 13.67 -0.10
CA GLU A 14 -6.74 14.80 0.26
C GLU A 14 -7.70 15.16 -0.87
N SER A 15 -7.18 15.30 -2.09
CA SER A 15 -7.97 15.67 -3.28
C SER A 15 -9.02 14.60 -3.62
N TYR A 16 -8.64 13.33 -3.56
CA TYR A 16 -9.56 12.19 -3.74
C TYR A 16 -10.69 12.22 -2.73
N GLY A 17 -10.36 12.55 -1.47
CA GLY A 17 -11.35 12.65 -0.40
C GLY A 17 -12.32 13.81 -0.58
N VAL A 18 -11.83 14.98 -1.00
CA VAL A 18 -12.67 16.16 -1.29
C VAL A 18 -13.68 15.85 -2.41
N GLU A 19 -13.24 15.23 -3.50
CA GLU A 19 -14.10 14.88 -4.64
C GLU A 19 -15.26 13.95 -4.25
N ARG A 20 -15.01 13.05 -3.30
CA ARG A 20 -15.96 11.99 -2.92
C ARG A 20 -16.69 12.23 -1.61
N GLY A 21 -16.37 13.30 -0.90
CA GLY A 21 -16.92 13.59 0.42
C GLY A 21 -16.54 12.56 1.49
N ILE A 22 -15.41 11.86 1.33
CA ILE A 22 -14.89 10.85 2.26
C ILE A 22 -13.52 11.31 2.72
N GLY A 23 -13.23 11.18 4.02
CA GLY A 23 -11.94 11.59 4.57
C GLY A 23 -11.14 10.42 5.11
N TRP A 24 -9.82 10.55 5.05
CA TRP A 24 -8.86 9.70 5.74
C TRP A 24 -8.02 10.55 6.68
N ARG A 25 -7.37 9.90 7.66
CA ARG A 25 -6.32 10.57 8.42
C ARG A 25 -5.05 10.69 7.57
N LYS A 26 -4.10 11.48 8.06
CA LYS A 26 -2.80 11.69 7.39
C LYS A 26 -2.14 10.34 7.03
N PRO A 27 -1.85 10.11 5.74
CA PRO A 27 -1.12 8.92 5.31
C PRO A 27 0.26 8.83 5.96
N LEU A 28 0.67 7.59 6.27
CA LEU A 28 2.03 7.25 6.66
C LEU A 28 2.75 6.69 5.43
N ILE A 29 3.98 7.12 5.20
CA ILE A 29 4.79 6.72 4.04
C ILE A 29 6.17 6.34 4.56
N ALA A 30 6.78 5.29 4.02
CA ALA A 30 8.18 4.98 4.25
C ALA A 30 8.80 4.31 3.03
N PHE A 31 10.12 4.18 3.10
CA PHE A 31 10.95 3.73 1.99
C PHE A 31 11.87 2.62 2.48
N ALA A 32 11.96 1.54 1.71
CA ALA A 32 12.94 0.50 1.93
C ALA A 32 13.94 0.48 0.76
N ASP A 33 15.19 0.16 1.07
CA ASP A 33 16.17 -0.19 0.05
C ASP A 33 15.75 -1.50 -0.63
N ALA A 34 15.67 -1.52 -1.97
CA ALA A 34 15.25 -2.71 -2.72
C ALA A 34 16.20 -3.91 -2.55
N SER A 35 17.42 -3.67 -2.05
CA SER A 35 18.44 -4.67 -1.73
C SER A 35 18.48 -5.07 -0.25
N ASP A 36 17.54 -4.58 0.58
CA ASP A 36 17.47 -4.96 1.99
C ASP A 36 17.42 -6.50 2.14
N PRO A 37 18.34 -7.11 2.92
CA PRO A 37 18.44 -8.56 3.05
C PRO A 37 17.18 -9.22 3.62
N LEU A 38 16.30 -8.46 4.28
CA LEU A 38 15.02 -8.96 4.77
C LEU A 38 14.09 -9.39 3.64
N PHE A 39 14.15 -8.79 2.44
CA PHE A 39 13.37 -9.27 1.29
C PHE A 39 13.68 -10.73 0.96
N LEU A 40 14.97 -11.11 0.99
CA LEU A 40 15.36 -12.50 0.79
C LEU A 40 14.92 -13.39 1.95
N LYS A 41 14.92 -12.87 3.18
CA LYS A 41 14.44 -13.59 4.37
C LYS A 41 12.94 -13.90 4.29
N LEU A 42 12.14 -13.10 3.59
CA LEU A 42 10.70 -13.38 3.37
C LEU A 42 10.48 -14.70 2.65
N ARG A 43 11.45 -15.17 1.84
CA ARG A 43 11.37 -16.51 1.24
C ARG A 43 11.40 -17.67 2.25
N LYS A 44 11.91 -17.43 3.45
CA LYS A 44 11.98 -18.43 4.52
C LYS A 44 10.80 -18.34 5.48
N VAL A 45 10.28 -17.13 5.74
CA VAL A 45 9.28 -16.90 6.80
C VAL A 45 7.85 -16.67 6.29
N ALA A 46 7.69 -16.22 5.04
CA ALA A 46 6.38 -15.94 4.46
C ALA A 46 6.02 -16.93 3.35
N SER A 47 6.85 -17.04 2.30
CA SER A 47 6.63 -17.97 1.19
C SER A 47 7.91 -18.17 0.39
N PRO A 48 8.35 -19.41 0.07
CA PRO A 48 9.52 -19.66 -0.77
C PRO A 48 9.50 -18.93 -2.12
N LYS A 49 8.30 -18.59 -2.62
CA LYS A 49 8.07 -17.86 -3.86
C LYS A 49 7.91 -16.35 -3.67
N HIS A 50 8.14 -15.82 -2.46
CA HIS A 50 8.05 -14.38 -2.25
C HIS A 50 8.95 -13.64 -3.24
N MET A 51 8.35 -12.73 -4.00
CA MET A 51 9.03 -11.95 -5.02
C MET A 51 10.04 -11.01 -4.35
N LEU A 52 11.19 -10.87 -4.99
CA LEU A 52 12.15 -9.82 -4.68
C LEU A 52 11.78 -8.55 -5.46
N PRO A 53 12.11 -7.36 -4.95
CA PRO A 53 11.89 -6.12 -5.69
C PRO A 53 12.45 -6.14 -7.12
N SER A 54 13.63 -6.76 -7.30
CA SER A 54 14.29 -6.91 -8.61
C SER A 54 13.54 -7.83 -9.60
N GLN A 55 12.65 -8.69 -9.11
CA GLN A 55 11.80 -9.53 -9.98
C GLN A 55 10.56 -8.77 -10.47
N LEU A 56 10.14 -7.74 -9.73
CA LEU A 56 9.06 -6.84 -10.14
C LEU A 56 9.57 -5.75 -11.09
N LEU A 57 10.76 -5.21 -10.79
CA LEU A 57 11.44 -4.20 -11.59
C LEU A 57 12.94 -4.49 -11.58
N ALA A 58 13.50 -4.88 -12.72
CA ALA A 58 14.88 -5.38 -12.83
C ALA A 58 15.94 -4.52 -12.10
N ASP A 59 15.84 -3.19 -12.23
CA ASP A 59 16.77 -2.23 -11.64
C ASP A 59 16.23 -1.55 -10.37
N ALA A 60 15.30 -2.18 -9.66
CA ALA A 60 14.67 -1.62 -8.46
C ALA A 60 15.70 -1.09 -7.45
N LYS A 61 15.48 0.14 -6.97
CA LYS A 61 16.31 0.81 -5.95
C LYS A 61 15.56 1.08 -4.65
N THR A 62 14.28 1.40 -4.75
CA THR A 62 13.46 1.77 -3.60
C THR A 62 12.11 1.08 -3.68
N VAL A 63 11.63 0.59 -2.55
CA VAL A 63 10.24 0.18 -2.36
C VAL A 63 9.55 1.26 -1.55
N ILE A 64 8.49 1.85 -2.12
CA ILE A 64 7.66 2.86 -1.45
C ILE A 64 6.49 2.12 -0.80
N SER A 65 6.37 2.24 0.53
CA SER A 65 5.26 1.66 1.28
C SER A 65 4.44 2.79 1.90
N TYR A 66 3.12 2.68 1.86
CA TYR A 66 2.23 3.66 2.45
C TYR A 66 1.00 3.02 3.10
N PHE A 67 0.51 3.67 4.15
CA PHE A 67 -0.69 3.30 4.90
C PHE A 67 -1.62 4.51 5.00
N ILE A 68 -2.89 4.33 4.66
CA ILE A 68 -3.91 5.38 4.67
C ILE A 68 -4.90 5.06 5.80
N PRO A 69 -4.76 5.68 7.00
CA PRO A 69 -5.59 5.31 8.13
C PRO A 69 -7.02 5.84 7.98
N PHE A 70 -8.00 5.03 8.35
CA PHE A 70 -9.39 5.47 8.46
C PHE A 70 -9.55 6.57 9.52
N ARG A 71 -10.59 7.39 9.33
CA ARG A 71 -11.09 8.28 10.39
C ARG A 71 -11.51 7.47 11.62
N GLU A 72 -11.37 8.06 12.79
CA GLU A 72 -11.52 7.36 14.07
C GLU A 72 -12.95 6.83 14.27
N GLU A 73 -13.96 7.58 13.83
CA GLU A 73 -15.36 7.16 13.86
C GLU A 73 -15.65 5.91 13.01
N ILE A 74 -14.94 5.71 11.89
CA ILE A 74 -15.06 4.49 11.09
C ILE A 74 -14.51 3.31 11.90
N VAL A 75 -13.35 3.49 12.55
CA VAL A 75 -12.74 2.46 13.39
C VAL A 75 -13.67 2.11 14.56
N LEU A 76 -14.21 3.12 15.25
CA LEU A 76 -15.13 2.95 16.37
C LEU A 76 -16.44 2.28 15.95
N SER A 77 -16.97 2.58 14.76
CA SER A 77 -18.17 1.90 14.23
C SER A 77 -18.00 0.39 14.10
N ASN A 78 -16.76 -0.07 13.85
CA ASN A 78 -16.43 -1.49 13.68
C ASN A 78 -15.90 -2.14 14.97
N ALA A 79 -15.57 -1.36 15.99
CA ALA A 79 -14.96 -1.84 17.23
C ALA A 79 -15.94 -2.57 18.16
N GLY A 80 -17.25 -2.43 17.94
CA GLY A 80 -18.33 -2.94 18.80
C GLY A 80 -18.46 -4.47 18.88
N GLY A 81 -17.58 -5.25 18.24
CA GLY A 81 -17.52 -6.71 18.42
C GLY A 81 -18.68 -7.50 17.81
N GLY A 82 -19.42 -6.89 16.89
CA GLY A 82 -20.40 -7.60 16.07
C GLY A 82 -19.73 -8.69 15.23
N ARG A 83 -20.52 -9.70 14.84
CA ARG A 83 -20.03 -10.79 13.96
C ARG A 83 -19.69 -10.28 12.56
N GLU A 84 -20.41 -9.26 12.09
CA GLU A 84 -20.26 -8.64 10.78
C GLU A 84 -19.56 -7.28 10.90
N ALA A 85 -18.88 -6.87 9.83
CA ALA A 85 -18.32 -5.53 9.72
C ALA A 85 -19.44 -4.47 9.74
N SER A 86 -19.15 -3.29 10.31
CA SER A 86 -20.07 -2.17 10.22
C SER A 86 -20.23 -1.71 8.77
N ARG A 87 -21.38 -1.13 8.44
CA ARG A 87 -21.65 -0.62 7.10
C ARG A 87 -20.66 0.47 6.71
N GLU A 88 -20.34 1.37 7.64
CA GLU A 88 -19.41 2.47 7.48
C GLU A 88 -17.99 1.94 7.20
N TRP A 89 -17.57 0.91 7.91
CA TRP A 89 -16.28 0.26 7.69
C TRP A 89 -16.22 -0.44 6.34
N ALA A 90 -17.27 -1.17 5.95
CA ALA A 90 -17.33 -1.86 4.67
C ALA A 90 -17.24 -0.88 3.49
N LEU A 91 -17.96 0.25 3.57
CA LEU A 91 -17.88 1.32 2.57
C LEU A 91 -16.49 1.94 2.52
N ALA A 92 -15.91 2.28 3.68
CA ALA A 92 -14.56 2.83 3.76
C ALA A 92 -13.51 1.85 3.22
N TYR A 93 -13.66 0.55 3.48
CA TYR A 93 -12.79 -0.48 2.95
C TYR A 93 -12.82 -0.54 1.42
N ILE A 94 -14.02 -0.61 0.82
CA ILE A 94 -14.18 -0.64 -0.64
C ILE A 94 -13.53 0.61 -1.25
N GLU A 95 -13.83 1.78 -0.69
CA GLU A 95 -13.35 3.04 -1.23
C GLU A 95 -11.85 3.23 -1.06
N THR A 96 -11.28 2.77 0.06
CA THR A 96 -9.84 2.85 0.28
C THR A 96 -9.08 1.93 -0.68
N ASN A 97 -9.64 0.77 -1.03
CA ASN A 97 -8.99 -0.10 -2.02
C ASN A 97 -8.96 0.54 -3.42
N ARG A 98 -10.03 1.25 -3.82
CA ARG A 98 -10.03 2.04 -5.06
C ARG A 98 -9.00 3.17 -5.01
N LEU A 99 -8.98 3.93 -3.91
CA LEU A 99 -7.98 4.97 -3.68
C LEU A 99 -6.55 4.43 -3.78
N LEU A 100 -6.25 3.27 -3.18
CA LEU A 100 -4.91 2.69 -3.21
C LEU A 100 -4.48 2.28 -4.62
N GLU A 101 -5.41 1.75 -5.42
CA GLU A 101 -5.18 1.40 -6.83
C GLU A 101 -4.93 2.67 -7.66
N ASP A 102 -5.84 3.63 -7.61
CA ASP A 102 -5.77 4.90 -8.34
C ASP A 102 -4.49 5.69 -7.98
N LEU A 103 -4.16 5.75 -6.68
CA LEU A 103 -2.95 6.39 -6.16
C LEU A 103 -1.69 5.68 -6.65
N GLY A 104 -1.66 4.35 -6.64
CA GLY A 104 -0.51 3.57 -7.08
C GLY A 104 -0.17 3.87 -8.53
N GLU A 105 -1.18 3.87 -9.41
CA GLU A 105 -0.99 4.23 -10.81
C GLU A 105 -0.60 5.70 -11.00
N ALA A 106 -1.26 6.62 -10.29
CA ALA A 106 -0.97 8.04 -10.41
C ALA A 106 0.47 8.37 -9.97
N LEU A 107 0.93 7.75 -8.87
CA LEU A 107 2.29 7.88 -8.39
C LEU A 107 3.30 7.32 -9.39
N ALA A 108 3.02 6.15 -9.98
CA ALA A 108 3.88 5.56 -10.99
C ALA A 108 4.02 6.48 -12.22
N ARG A 109 2.91 6.99 -12.75
CA ARG A 109 2.91 7.94 -13.88
C ARG A 109 3.67 9.22 -13.54
N TRP A 110 3.49 9.77 -12.34
CA TRP A 110 4.22 10.96 -11.92
C TRP A 110 5.74 10.71 -11.85
N LEU A 111 6.17 9.58 -11.28
CA LEU A 111 7.58 9.17 -11.26
C LEU A 111 8.17 8.99 -12.66
N GLU A 112 7.38 8.47 -13.62
CA GLU A 112 7.78 8.37 -15.03
C GLU A 112 8.03 9.74 -15.67
N THR A 113 7.24 10.77 -15.34
CA THR A 113 7.50 12.14 -15.83
C THR A 113 8.83 12.72 -15.33
N LEU A 114 9.36 12.17 -14.23
CA LEU A 114 10.66 12.53 -13.66
C LEU A 114 11.80 11.63 -14.16
N GLY A 115 11.50 10.67 -15.05
CA GLY A 115 12.48 9.76 -15.64
C GLY A 115 12.71 8.45 -14.87
N PHE A 116 11.88 8.14 -13.87
CA PHE A 116 11.98 6.89 -13.12
C PHE A 116 11.03 5.83 -13.68
N LYS A 117 11.41 4.55 -13.57
CA LYS A 117 10.49 3.43 -13.78
C LYS A 117 9.85 3.05 -12.45
N ALA A 118 8.55 2.86 -12.43
CA ALA A 118 7.81 2.43 -11.24
C ALA A 118 6.79 1.36 -11.62
N VAL A 119 6.60 0.37 -10.73
CA VAL A 119 5.59 -0.69 -10.90
C VAL A 119 4.65 -0.62 -9.71
N PRO A 120 3.40 -0.16 -9.87
CA PRO A 120 2.41 -0.22 -8.81
C PRO A 120 2.00 -1.67 -8.58
N LEU A 121 1.71 -2.02 -7.33
CA LEU A 121 1.18 -3.33 -6.97
C LEU A 121 -0.27 -3.17 -6.51
N PRO A 122 -1.18 -4.04 -6.96
CA PRO A 122 -2.57 -3.92 -6.57
C PRO A 122 -2.73 -4.11 -5.05
N PRO A 123 -3.65 -3.34 -4.41
CA PRO A 123 -3.86 -3.40 -2.97
C PRO A 123 -4.51 -4.72 -2.51
N THR A 124 -5.24 -5.37 -3.42
CA THR A 124 -5.93 -6.66 -3.21
C THR A 124 -5.66 -7.62 -4.38
N HIS A 125 -6.12 -8.88 -4.25
CA HIS A 125 -6.06 -9.90 -5.31
C HIS A 125 -4.67 -10.26 -5.86
N ASN A 126 -3.60 -10.05 -5.07
CA ASN A 126 -2.24 -10.44 -5.46
C ASN A 126 -1.83 -11.82 -4.91
N PHE A 127 -2.76 -12.77 -4.83
CA PHE A 127 -2.52 -14.09 -4.24
C PHE A 127 -3.07 -15.22 -5.10
N ASP A 128 -2.41 -16.37 -5.01
CA ASP A 128 -2.84 -17.64 -5.62
C ASP A 128 -4.16 -18.05 -4.94
N GLU A 129 -5.29 -18.00 -5.64
CA GLU A 129 -6.63 -18.27 -5.09
C GLU A 129 -6.83 -19.72 -4.64
N GLU A 130 -6.05 -20.67 -5.18
CA GLU A 130 -6.11 -22.08 -4.77
C GLU A 130 -5.29 -22.32 -3.50
N ARG A 131 -4.09 -21.74 -3.43
CA ARG A 131 -3.18 -21.91 -2.29
C ARG A 131 -3.42 -20.91 -1.17
N LEU A 132 -4.14 -19.82 -1.46
CA LEU A 132 -4.33 -18.65 -0.61
C LEU A 132 -3.00 -18.02 -0.17
N VAL A 133 -1.98 -18.06 -1.05
CA VAL A 133 -0.63 -17.53 -0.77
C VAL A 133 -0.35 -16.34 -1.68
N SER A 134 -0.02 -15.20 -1.09
CA SER A 134 0.51 -14.04 -1.82
C SER A 134 2.00 -14.21 -2.06
N GLU A 135 2.44 -13.96 -3.29
CA GLU A 135 3.87 -13.85 -3.61
C GLU A 135 4.44 -12.46 -3.26
N TRP A 136 3.60 -11.54 -2.77
CA TRP A 136 3.99 -10.24 -2.23
C TRP A 136 3.20 -9.87 -0.98
N SER A 137 3.86 -9.85 0.18
CA SER A 137 3.22 -9.49 1.43
C SER A 137 3.38 -8.00 1.74
N HIS A 138 2.34 -7.19 1.48
CA HIS A 138 2.29 -5.77 1.87
C HIS A 138 2.66 -5.54 3.35
N LYS A 139 2.22 -6.40 4.28
CA LYS A 139 2.56 -6.28 5.72
C LYS A 139 4.06 -6.41 6.00
N HIS A 140 4.69 -7.51 5.58
CA HIS A 140 6.14 -7.68 5.71
C HIS A 140 6.95 -6.59 5.01
N VAL A 141 6.48 -6.09 3.86
CA VAL A 141 7.15 -5.00 3.14
C VAL A 141 7.05 -3.69 3.92
N ALA A 142 5.90 -3.40 4.54
CA ALA A 142 5.75 -2.28 5.45
C ALA A 142 6.69 -2.40 6.66
N TYR A 143 6.89 -3.60 7.21
CA TYR A 143 7.86 -3.84 8.27
C TYR A 143 9.30 -3.52 7.82
N ILE A 144 9.71 -4.00 6.64
CA ILE A 144 11.04 -3.71 6.09
C ILE A 144 11.24 -2.20 5.88
N ALA A 145 10.20 -1.49 5.44
CA ALA A 145 10.24 -0.04 5.28
C ALA A 145 10.13 0.74 6.61
N GLY A 146 9.90 0.08 7.74
CA GLY A 146 9.77 0.72 9.06
C GLY A 146 8.40 1.34 9.35
N LEU A 147 7.33 0.92 8.64
CA LEU A 147 5.94 1.34 8.91
C LEU A 147 5.20 0.47 9.93
N GLY A 148 5.65 -0.78 10.14
CA GLY A 148 5.04 -1.70 11.10
C GLY A 148 5.11 -3.16 10.68
#